data_AF-A0A925JWG7-F1
#
_entry.id   AF-A0A925JWG7-F1
#
_cell.length_a   1.000
_cell.length_b   1.000
_cell.length_c   1.000
_cell.angle_alpha   90.00
_cell.angle_beta   90.00
_cell.angle_gamma   90.00
#
_symmetry.space_group_name_H-M   'P 1'
#
loop_
_entity.id
_entity.type
_entity.pdbx_description
1 polymer ?
#
loop_
_entity_poly.entity_id
_entity_poly.type
_entity_poly.pdbx_seq_one_letter_code
_entity_poly.pdbx_strand_id
1 'polypeptide(L)'
;EPRYAFVHGNWALANSAGGLYCGVDEEMRVLAETGCFADMTLPCAPSVGQVPKIKSLYECAPPLERRAPHRRGRNLRVGRAPTIFPLMVQGPLGLNFAQKAAGLPVPKIENAALTTAYPPTLERLRLWRQAAITVEGKPDWVFIKLHCHGMDTTDREAMLGGSIQNFLRELIEGARAGGDYVPHFVTAREMVNIILAACDGREGNPGEFRDYRFRLIRTPRGV
;
A
#
# COMPACT_ATOMS: atom_id res chain seq x y z
N GLU A 1 -15.44 -16.27 -10.27
CA GLU A 1 -14.88 -15.48 -11.39
C GLU A 1 -13.49 -14.95 -11.00
N PRO A 2 -12.56 -14.82 -11.96
CA PRO A 2 -11.26 -14.19 -11.74
C PRO A 2 -11.42 -12.75 -11.24
N ARG A 3 -10.55 -12.32 -10.33
CA ARG A 3 -10.48 -10.96 -9.80
C ARG A 3 -9.03 -10.54 -9.65
N TYR A 4 -8.75 -9.25 -9.63
CA TYR A 4 -7.38 -8.72 -9.65
C TYR A 4 -7.20 -7.49 -8.76
N ALA A 5 -5.96 -7.24 -8.35
CA ALA A 5 -5.55 -5.96 -7.79
C ALA A 5 -4.93 -5.11 -8.91
N PHE A 6 -5.14 -3.81 -8.86
CA PHE A 6 -4.66 -2.85 -9.84
C PHE A 6 -3.62 -1.91 -9.25
N VAL A 7 -2.66 -1.50 -10.07
CA VAL A 7 -1.72 -0.42 -9.79
C VAL A 7 -1.50 0.36 -11.08
N HIS A 8 -1.71 1.66 -11.03
CA HIS A 8 -1.60 2.50 -12.20
C HIS A 8 -0.15 2.91 -12.45
N GLY A 9 0.43 2.50 -13.59
CA GLY A 9 1.86 2.68 -13.90
C GLY A 9 2.35 4.14 -13.93
N ASN A 10 1.49 5.07 -14.38
CA ASN A 10 1.79 6.51 -14.39
C ASN A 10 1.09 7.31 -13.28
N TRP A 11 0.57 6.61 -12.26
CA TRP A 11 -0.04 7.20 -11.07
C TRP A 11 -1.24 8.15 -11.28
N ALA A 12 -1.84 8.13 -12.47
CA ALA A 12 -2.91 9.03 -12.91
C ALA A 12 -4.31 8.39 -12.85
N LEU A 13 -4.56 7.58 -11.82
CA LEU A 13 -5.81 6.84 -11.63
C LEU A 13 -7.03 7.75 -11.79
N ALA A 14 -8.02 7.31 -12.55
CA ALA A 14 -9.28 8.00 -12.83
C ALA A 14 -9.08 9.46 -13.22
N ASN A 15 -8.15 9.70 -14.14
CA ASN A 15 -7.79 11.02 -14.63
C ASN A 15 -7.36 11.99 -13.51
N SER A 16 -6.73 11.49 -12.44
CA SER A 16 -6.29 12.34 -11.31
C SER A 16 -5.30 13.42 -11.73
N ALA A 17 -4.56 13.21 -12.81
CA ALA A 17 -3.60 14.15 -13.38
C ALA A 17 -4.18 15.12 -14.43
N GLY A 18 -5.49 15.14 -14.68
CA GLY A 18 -6.15 16.18 -15.49
C GLY A 18 -5.81 16.12 -16.98
N GLY A 19 -5.82 14.92 -17.57
CA GLY A 19 -5.55 14.62 -18.97
C GLY A 19 -4.13 14.11 -19.21
N LEU A 20 -3.23 14.25 -18.23
CA LEU A 20 -1.88 13.74 -18.31
C LEU A 20 -1.82 12.24 -18.00
N TYR A 21 -1.09 11.49 -18.81
CA TYR A 21 -0.88 10.03 -18.73
C TYR A 21 -2.11 9.15 -18.94
N CYS A 22 -3.18 9.35 -18.17
CA CYS A 22 -4.47 8.69 -18.31
C CYS A 22 -5.59 9.72 -18.18
N GLY A 23 -6.48 9.79 -19.17
CA GLY A 23 -7.56 10.76 -19.26
C GLY A 23 -8.96 10.18 -19.01
N VAL A 24 -9.06 8.94 -18.54
CA VAL A 24 -10.35 8.25 -18.36
C VAL A 24 -10.96 8.63 -17.01
N ASP A 25 -12.08 9.35 -17.03
CA ASP A 25 -12.74 9.80 -15.81
C ASP A 25 -13.43 8.66 -15.05
N GLU A 26 -14.04 7.74 -15.81
CA GLU A 26 -14.82 6.61 -15.31
C GLU A 26 -13.98 5.36 -15.01
N GLU A 27 -12.65 5.48 -14.91
CA GLU A 27 -11.74 4.35 -14.72
C GLU A 27 -12.10 3.52 -13.47
N MET A 28 -12.51 4.16 -12.37
CA MET A 28 -12.91 3.43 -11.15
C MET A 28 -14.14 2.55 -11.37
N ARG A 29 -15.10 3.01 -12.19
CA ARG A 29 -16.28 2.21 -12.56
C ARG A 29 -15.84 0.99 -13.39
N VAL A 30 -14.99 1.20 -14.38
CA VAL A 30 -14.45 0.12 -15.24
C VAL A 30 -13.69 -0.91 -14.41
N LEU A 31 -12.84 -0.47 -13.47
CA LEU A 31 -12.14 -1.36 -12.55
C LEU A 31 -13.11 -2.17 -11.70
N ALA A 32 -14.15 -1.53 -11.15
CA ALA A 32 -15.17 -2.20 -10.35
C ALA A 32 -15.92 -3.28 -11.16
N GLU A 33 -16.41 -2.93 -12.35
CA GLU A 33 -17.18 -3.81 -13.24
C GLU A 33 -16.38 -5.01 -13.75
N THR A 34 -15.07 -4.83 -13.94
CA THR A 34 -14.18 -5.90 -14.42
C THR A 34 -13.63 -6.79 -13.29
N GLY A 35 -14.02 -6.54 -12.04
CA GLY A 35 -13.65 -7.39 -10.90
C GLY A 35 -12.37 -6.99 -10.18
N CYS A 36 -11.94 -5.73 -10.29
CA CYS A 36 -10.85 -5.19 -9.49
C CYS A 36 -11.25 -5.15 -8.00
N PHE A 37 -10.49 -5.80 -7.13
CA PHE A 37 -10.78 -5.83 -5.69
C PHE A 37 -9.97 -4.79 -4.89
N ALA A 38 -8.88 -4.26 -5.43
CA ALA A 38 -8.11 -3.23 -4.76
C ALA A 38 -7.27 -2.43 -5.74
N ASP A 39 -7.13 -1.14 -5.46
CA ASP A 39 -6.16 -0.26 -6.08
C ASP A 39 -4.98 -0.02 -5.12
N MET A 40 -3.78 -0.16 -5.66
CA MET A 40 -2.49 -0.02 -4.96
C MET A 40 -1.70 1.21 -5.43
N THR A 41 -2.31 2.10 -6.21
CA THR A 41 -1.64 3.20 -6.92
C THR A 41 -1.03 4.23 -5.97
N LEU A 42 -1.70 4.50 -4.84
CA LEU A 42 -1.34 5.60 -3.94
C LEU A 42 -0.49 5.14 -2.74
N PRO A 43 0.45 5.94 -2.23
CA PRO A 43 0.77 7.30 -2.66
C PRO A 43 1.57 7.32 -3.95
N CYS A 44 1.55 8.46 -4.61
CA CYS A 44 2.35 8.79 -5.79
C CYS A 44 2.96 10.19 -5.74
N ALA A 45 2.93 10.85 -4.58
CA ALA A 45 3.67 12.10 -4.37
C ALA A 45 5.14 11.92 -4.80
N PRO A 46 5.75 12.92 -5.48
CA PRO A 46 5.24 14.27 -5.72
C PRO A 46 4.42 14.44 -7.02
N SER A 47 3.98 13.35 -7.68
CA SER A 47 3.17 13.44 -8.90
C SER A 47 1.88 14.24 -8.67
N VAL A 48 1.45 14.96 -9.70
CA VAL A 48 0.17 15.69 -9.73
C VAL A 48 -1.05 14.77 -9.56
N GLY A 49 -0.89 13.47 -9.82
CA GLY A 49 -1.93 12.47 -9.59
C GLY A 49 -2.20 12.18 -8.11
N GLN A 50 -1.35 12.67 -7.19
CA GLN A 50 -1.52 12.47 -5.75
C GLN A 50 -2.79 13.18 -5.25
N VAL A 51 -3.58 12.46 -4.47
CA VAL A 51 -4.81 13.00 -3.86
C VAL A 51 -4.59 13.47 -2.41
N PRO A 52 -5.43 14.38 -1.88
CA PRO A 52 -5.28 14.89 -0.51
C PRO A 52 -5.47 13.83 0.58
N LYS A 53 -6.25 12.79 0.32
CA LYS A 53 -6.43 11.68 1.26
C LYS A 53 -5.19 10.79 1.22
N ILE A 54 -4.51 10.66 2.35
CA ILE A 54 -3.25 9.94 2.50
C ILE A 54 -3.34 8.92 3.64
N LYS A 55 -2.42 7.94 3.67
CA LYS A 55 -2.25 6.98 4.77
C LYS A 55 -3.56 6.30 5.21
N SER A 56 -4.39 5.90 4.24
CA SER A 56 -5.74 5.40 4.50
C SER A 56 -6.02 4.06 3.79
N LEU A 57 -6.84 3.23 4.43
CA LEU A 57 -7.57 2.13 3.81
C LEU A 57 -9.03 2.54 3.72
N TYR A 58 -9.62 2.58 2.52
CA TYR A 58 -10.95 3.15 2.37
C TYR A 58 -11.73 2.68 1.14
N GLU A 59 -13.05 2.84 1.21
CA GLU A 59 -13.96 2.78 0.07
C GLU A 59 -13.97 4.13 -0.65
N CYS A 60 -13.77 4.11 -1.97
CA CYS A 60 -13.92 5.27 -2.83
C CYS A 60 -15.33 5.88 -2.69
N ALA A 61 -15.45 7.21 -2.69
CA ALA A 61 -16.76 7.85 -2.68
C ALA A 61 -17.43 7.77 -4.06
N PRO A 62 -18.69 7.33 -4.18
CA PRO A 62 -19.44 7.41 -5.43
C PRO A 62 -19.78 8.88 -5.74
N PRO A 63 -20.13 9.22 -6.99
CA PRO A 63 -20.16 8.36 -8.19
C PRO A 63 -18.77 7.94 -8.71
N LEU A 64 -18.63 6.69 -9.18
CA LEU A 64 -17.35 6.14 -9.67
C LEU A 64 -17.04 6.51 -11.12
N GLU A 65 -18.03 7.02 -11.85
CA GLU A 65 -17.91 7.50 -13.23
C GLU A 65 -17.31 8.91 -13.35
N ARG A 66 -17.07 9.59 -12.22
CA ARG A 66 -16.47 10.92 -12.21
C ARG A 66 -14.96 10.84 -12.06
N ARG A 67 -14.28 11.84 -12.61
CA ARG A 67 -12.86 12.11 -12.38
C ARG A 67 -12.47 12.02 -10.91
N ALA A 68 -11.40 11.27 -10.65
CA ALA A 68 -10.70 11.15 -9.37
C ALA A 68 -11.63 11.01 -8.16
N PRO A 69 -12.58 10.05 -8.16
CA PRO A 69 -13.58 9.95 -7.10
C PRO A 69 -12.92 9.49 -5.79
N HIS A 70 -11.80 8.77 -5.90
CA HIS A 70 -10.96 8.31 -4.79
C HIS A 70 -10.24 9.44 -4.05
N ARG A 71 -10.33 10.71 -4.50
CA ARG A 71 -9.89 11.87 -3.71
C ARG A 71 -10.58 11.95 -2.35
N ARG A 72 -11.76 11.36 -2.24
CA ARG A 72 -12.55 11.23 -1.01
C ARG A 72 -12.99 9.78 -0.87
N GLY A 73 -13.40 9.44 0.35
CA GLY A 73 -13.88 8.11 0.63
C GLY A 73 -13.96 7.85 2.12
N ARG A 74 -14.63 6.75 2.47
CA ARG A 74 -14.88 6.36 3.86
C ARG A 74 -13.86 5.33 4.29
N ASN A 75 -13.19 5.58 5.42
CA ASN A 75 -12.24 4.65 5.98
C ASN A 75 -12.89 3.30 6.29
N LEU A 76 -12.10 2.25 6.11
CA LEU A 76 -12.49 0.91 6.54
C LEU A 76 -12.46 0.83 8.05
N ARG A 77 -13.45 0.14 8.63
CA ARG A 77 -13.60 0.01 10.07
C ARG A 77 -14.14 -1.36 10.47
N VAL A 78 -13.80 -1.79 11.68
CA VAL A 78 -14.36 -3.01 12.28
C VAL A 78 -15.88 -2.93 12.35
N GLY A 79 -16.55 -4.05 12.10
CA GLY A 79 -18.01 -4.19 12.14
C GLY A 79 -18.71 -3.63 10.91
N ARG A 80 -17.97 -3.25 9.86
CA ARG A 80 -18.55 -2.75 8.60
C ARG A 80 -17.86 -3.38 7.40
N ALA A 81 -18.53 -4.38 6.83
CA ALA A 81 -18.11 -5.00 5.59
C ALA A 81 -18.04 -3.96 4.45
N PRO A 82 -16.94 -3.91 3.68
CA PRO A 82 -16.85 -3.04 2.51
C PRO A 82 -17.79 -3.50 1.40
N THR A 83 -18.42 -2.52 0.76
CA THR A 83 -19.46 -2.65 -0.27
C THR A 83 -19.05 -2.06 -1.61
N ILE A 84 -18.10 -1.12 -1.62
CA ILE A 84 -17.58 -0.45 -2.81
C ILE A 84 -16.17 -0.94 -3.11
N PHE A 85 -15.97 -1.41 -4.34
CA PHE A 85 -14.68 -1.87 -4.86
C PHE A 85 -14.29 -1.07 -6.11
N PRO A 86 -13.00 -0.98 -6.45
CA PRO A 86 -11.86 -1.51 -5.68
C PRO A 86 -11.63 -0.77 -4.36
N LEU A 87 -11.09 -1.48 -3.35
CA LEU A 87 -10.62 -0.86 -2.11
C LEU A 87 -9.38 -0.02 -2.39
N MET A 88 -9.31 1.17 -1.83
CA MET A 88 -8.13 2.01 -1.91
C MET A 88 -7.15 1.62 -0.80
N VAL A 89 -6.00 1.06 -1.17
CA VAL A 89 -4.96 0.62 -0.23
C VAL A 89 -3.74 1.51 -0.38
N GLN A 90 -3.61 2.48 0.53
CA GLN A 90 -2.50 3.42 0.48
C GLN A 90 -1.28 2.95 1.23
N GLY A 91 -0.11 3.32 0.72
CA GLY A 91 1.17 3.21 1.42
C GLY A 91 1.48 4.40 2.33
N PRO A 92 2.58 4.31 3.10
CA PRO A 92 3.11 5.43 3.88
C PRO A 92 3.40 6.67 3.03
N LEU A 93 2.93 7.83 3.49
CA LEU A 93 3.29 9.14 2.94
C LEU A 93 3.50 10.15 4.07
N GLY A 94 4.65 10.81 4.09
CA GLY A 94 5.02 11.74 5.15
C GLY A 94 6.31 12.49 4.87
N LEU A 95 6.88 13.07 5.93
CA LEU A 95 8.16 13.76 5.88
C LEU A 95 9.25 12.90 6.53
N ASN A 96 10.43 12.92 5.92
CA ASN A 96 11.65 12.32 6.42
C ASN A 96 12.67 13.42 6.69
N PHE A 97 13.23 13.45 7.90
CA PHE A 97 14.21 14.43 8.36
C PHE A 97 15.58 13.81 8.66
N ALA A 98 15.82 12.58 8.20
CA ALA A 98 17.08 11.83 8.40
C ALA A 98 18.32 12.60 7.93
N GLN A 99 18.18 13.26 6.78
CA GLN A 99 19.30 13.96 6.15
C GLN A 99 19.46 15.35 6.74
N LYS A 100 20.73 15.74 6.94
CA LYS A 100 21.11 17.06 7.45
C LYS A 100 21.86 17.86 6.39
N ALA A 101 21.57 19.14 6.27
CA ALA A 101 22.36 20.11 5.51
C ALA A 101 22.80 21.22 6.46
N ALA A 102 24.10 21.53 6.47
CA ALA A 102 24.70 22.49 7.42
C ALA A 102 24.32 22.21 8.90
N GLY A 103 24.19 20.93 9.27
CA GLY A 103 23.83 20.50 10.64
C GLY A 103 22.33 20.51 10.96
N LEU A 104 21.47 21.05 10.09
CA LEU A 104 20.02 21.12 10.30
C LEU A 104 19.27 20.03 9.52
N PRO A 105 18.20 19.42 10.08
CA PRO A 105 17.38 18.45 9.37
C PRO A 105 16.69 19.05 8.14
N VAL A 106 16.77 18.37 7.00
CA VAL A 106 16.13 18.80 5.74
C VAL A 106 14.90 17.92 5.48
N PRO A 107 13.69 18.51 5.31
CA PRO A 107 12.50 17.75 5.00
C PRO A 107 12.61 17.14 3.60
N LYS A 108 12.43 15.82 3.52
CA LYS A 108 12.21 15.07 2.28
C LYS A 108 10.86 14.38 2.31
N ILE A 109 10.26 14.17 1.15
CA ILE A 109 9.02 13.38 1.05
C ILE A 109 9.40 11.90 1.20
N GLU A 110 8.82 11.23 2.19
CA GLU A 110 8.76 9.78 2.26
C GLU A 110 7.47 9.34 1.58
N ASN A 111 7.55 8.62 0.46
CA ASN A 111 6.40 8.19 -0.34
C ASN A 111 6.31 6.66 -0.48
N ALA A 112 7.04 5.88 0.32
CA ALA A 112 7.08 4.43 0.25
C ALA A 112 7.72 3.84 -1.02
N ALA A 113 8.47 4.63 -1.79
CA ALA A 113 9.26 4.15 -2.92
C ALA A 113 10.52 3.43 -2.43
N LEU A 114 10.85 2.29 -3.04
CA LEU A 114 12.11 1.59 -2.86
C LEU A 114 12.92 1.75 -4.15
N THR A 115 13.98 2.55 -4.08
CA THR A 115 14.88 2.87 -5.20
C THR A 115 16.30 3.04 -4.68
N THR A 116 17.31 3.16 -5.55
CA THR A 116 18.69 3.45 -5.13
C THR A 116 18.81 4.78 -4.40
N ALA A 117 18.02 5.79 -4.80
CA ALA A 117 17.99 7.08 -4.10
C ALA A 117 17.26 7.01 -2.74
N TYR A 118 16.35 6.05 -2.59
CA TYR A 118 15.56 5.82 -1.39
C TYR A 118 15.63 4.33 -1.01
N PRO A 119 16.78 3.85 -0.50
CA PRO A 119 16.93 2.45 -0.11
C PRO A 119 16.09 2.13 1.12
N PRO A 120 15.70 0.86 1.33
CA PRO A 120 15.03 0.45 2.55
C PRO A 120 15.99 0.51 3.75
N THR A 121 15.55 1.08 4.87
CA THR A 121 16.33 1.17 6.12
C THR A 121 15.42 1.03 7.34
N LEU A 122 15.96 0.66 8.50
CA LEU A 122 15.19 0.64 9.75
C LEU A 122 14.68 2.03 10.17
N GLU A 123 15.37 3.09 9.78
CA GLU A 123 14.87 4.45 9.97
C GLU A 123 13.59 4.71 9.18
N ARG A 124 13.56 4.32 7.89
CA ARG A 124 12.35 4.44 7.07
C ARG A 124 11.24 3.53 7.56
N LEU A 125 11.56 2.33 8.06
CA LEU A 125 10.59 1.45 8.73
C LEU A 125 9.89 2.16 9.89
N ARG A 126 10.60 2.96 10.70
CA ARG A 126 9.96 3.75 11.77
C ARG A 126 8.92 4.72 11.18
N LEU A 127 9.24 5.42 10.09
CA LEU A 127 8.31 6.32 9.41
C LEU A 127 7.10 5.56 8.83
N TRP A 128 7.34 4.38 8.25
CA TRP A 128 6.28 3.54 7.70
C TRP A 128 5.33 3.02 8.77
N ARG A 129 5.85 2.64 9.94
CA ARG A 129 5.05 2.25 11.11
C ARG A 129 4.27 3.44 11.68
N GLN A 130 4.92 4.60 11.79
CA GLN A 130 4.29 5.85 12.24
C GLN A 130 3.18 6.35 11.32
N ALA A 131 3.16 5.91 10.05
CA ALA A 131 2.03 6.18 9.16
C ALA A 131 0.71 5.58 9.70
N ALA A 132 0.79 4.56 10.56
CA ALA A 132 -0.33 3.98 11.32
C ALA A 132 -1.55 3.60 10.45
N ILE A 133 -1.27 3.09 9.25
CA ILE A 133 -2.31 2.67 8.30
C ILE A 133 -2.92 1.37 8.81
N THR A 134 -4.16 1.46 9.28
CA THR A 134 -4.89 0.39 9.98
C THR A 134 -6.35 0.38 9.52
N VAL A 135 -7.08 -0.67 9.86
CA VAL A 135 -8.56 -0.65 9.83
C VAL A 135 -9.02 0.03 11.12
N GLU A 136 -9.91 1.03 11.04
CA GLU A 136 -10.37 1.76 12.22
C GLU A 136 -11.02 0.81 13.24
N GLY A 137 -10.59 0.91 14.51
CA GLY A 137 -10.99 -0.03 15.56
C GLY A 137 -10.11 -1.29 15.65
N LYS A 138 -9.09 -1.43 14.78
CA LYS A 138 -8.12 -2.53 14.82
C LYS A 138 -6.66 -2.03 14.66
N PRO A 139 -6.11 -1.36 15.70
CA PRO A 139 -4.79 -0.71 15.61
C PRO A 139 -3.60 -1.68 15.67
N ASP A 140 -3.83 -2.92 16.08
CA ASP A 140 -2.82 -3.99 16.23
C ASP A 140 -2.31 -4.52 14.87
N TRP A 141 -3.05 -4.31 13.78
CA TRP A 141 -2.63 -4.73 12.43
C TRP A 141 -2.29 -3.52 11.56
N VAL A 142 -0.98 -3.24 11.43
CA VAL A 142 -0.46 -2.12 10.63
C VAL A 142 -0.09 -2.60 9.22
N PHE A 143 -0.64 -1.91 8.22
CA PHE A 143 -0.44 -2.23 6.81
C PHE A 143 0.61 -1.31 6.19
N ILE A 144 1.70 -1.89 5.69
CA ILE A 144 2.78 -1.16 5.03
C ILE A 144 2.84 -1.58 3.56
N LYS A 145 2.31 -0.74 2.67
CA LYS A 145 2.35 -0.93 1.22
C LYS A 145 3.47 -0.09 0.62
N LEU A 146 4.54 -0.74 0.18
CA LEU A 146 5.69 -0.13 -0.50
C LEU A 146 5.58 -0.33 -2.02
N HIS A 147 6.34 0.44 -2.80
CA HIS A 147 6.37 0.30 -4.26
C HIS A 147 7.79 0.49 -4.81
N CYS A 148 8.05 -0.04 -6.00
CA CYS A 148 9.34 0.09 -6.70
C CYS A 148 9.11 0.02 -8.21
N HIS A 149 10.12 0.41 -9.00
CA HIS A 149 10.19 0.12 -10.42
C HIS A 149 10.98 -1.17 -10.63
N GLY A 150 10.30 -2.32 -10.57
CA GLY A 150 10.94 -3.64 -10.50
C GLY A 150 11.84 -4.05 -11.68
N MET A 151 11.88 -3.27 -12.77
CA MET A 151 12.71 -3.52 -13.95
C MET A 151 13.67 -2.36 -14.27
N ASP A 152 13.76 -1.34 -13.40
CA ASP A 152 14.73 -0.26 -13.57
C ASP A 152 16.12 -0.75 -13.14
N THR A 153 17.06 -0.79 -14.09
CA THR A 153 18.42 -1.28 -13.85
C THR A 153 19.20 -0.39 -12.90
N THR A 154 18.83 0.88 -12.76
CA THR A 154 19.44 1.83 -11.83
C THR A 154 19.11 1.54 -10.37
N ASP A 155 18.02 0.80 -10.12
CA ASP A 155 17.53 0.43 -8.79
C ASP A 155 17.96 -0.98 -8.35
N ARG A 156 18.78 -1.66 -9.16
CA ARG A 156 19.20 -3.06 -8.90
C ARG A 156 19.81 -3.26 -7.52
N GLU A 157 20.67 -2.36 -7.06
CA GLU A 157 21.33 -2.52 -5.75
C GLU A 157 20.34 -2.39 -4.58
N ALA A 158 19.41 -1.44 -4.68
CA ALA A 158 18.36 -1.26 -3.67
C ALA A 158 17.35 -2.40 -3.66
N MET A 159 17.03 -3.00 -4.81
CA MET A 159 15.93 -3.97 -4.95
C MET A 159 16.36 -5.43 -4.97
N LEU A 160 17.57 -5.72 -5.42
CA LEU A 160 18.10 -7.08 -5.59
C LEU A 160 19.48 -7.27 -4.95
N GLY A 161 20.14 -6.19 -4.52
CA GLY A 161 21.48 -6.18 -3.95
C GLY A 161 21.54 -6.27 -2.43
N GLY A 162 22.66 -5.83 -1.86
CA GLY A 162 22.92 -5.93 -0.43
C GLY A 162 21.98 -5.06 0.42
N SER A 163 21.47 -3.96 -0.15
CA SER A 163 20.61 -3.03 0.58
C SER A 163 19.31 -3.68 1.09
N ILE A 164 18.52 -4.31 0.21
CA ILE A 164 17.29 -5.01 0.63
C ILE A 164 17.62 -6.22 1.52
N GLN A 165 18.70 -6.94 1.24
CA GLN A 165 19.09 -8.12 2.01
C GLN A 165 19.43 -7.76 3.45
N ASN A 166 20.22 -6.69 3.65
CA ASN A 166 20.57 -6.18 4.97
C ASN A 166 19.34 -5.65 5.71
N PHE A 167 18.50 -4.88 5.03
CA PHE A 167 17.25 -4.39 5.62
C PHE A 167 16.35 -5.53 6.11
N LEU A 168 16.12 -6.55 5.27
CA LEU A 168 15.29 -7.70 5.63
C LEU A 168 15.90 -8.50 6.78
N ARG A 169 17.22 -8.68 6.78
CA ARG A 169 17.94 -9.34 7.88
C ARG A 169 17.72 -8.60 9.20
N GLU A 170 18.01 -7.30 9.22
CA GLU A 170 17.88 -6.45 10.42
C GLU A 170 16.43 -6.39 10.91
N LEU A 171 15.45 -6.29 10.00
CA LEU A 171 14.02 -6.32 10.33
C LEU A 171 13.62 -7.64 11.01
N ILE A 172 14.08 -8.77 10.48
CA ILE A 172 13.75 -10.09 11.02
C ILE A 172 14.47 -10.35 12.34
N GLU A 173 15.75 -10.01 12.43
CA GLU A 173 16.55 -10.14 13.66
C GLU A 173 15.97 -9.26 14.78
N GLY A 174 15.61 -8.01 14.46
CA GLY A 174 14.96 -7.10 15.40
C GLY A 174 13.62 -7.63 15.91
N ALA A 175 12.81 -8.24 15.04
CA ALA A 175 11.57 -8.90 15.46
C ALA A 175 11.83 -10.10 16.38
N ARG A 176 12.83 -10.95 16.05
CA ARG A 176 13.19 -12.13 16.85
C ARG A 176 13.81 -11.80 18.21
N ALA A 177 14.53 -10.69 18.30
CA ALA A 177 15.16 -10.22 19.53
C ALA A 177 14.18 -9.61 20.55
N GLY A 178 12.87 -9.83 20.40
CA GLY A 178 11.84 -9.28 21.28
C GLY A 178 11.33 -7.90 20.84
N GLY A 179 11.42 -7.58 19.55
CA GLY A 179 10.83 -6.37 18.99
C GLY A 179 9.31 -6.30 19.21
N ASP A 180 8.76 -5.09 19.17
CA ASP A 180 7.34 -4.80 19.40
C ASP A 180 6.44 -5.07 18.18
N TYR A 181 6.89 -5.91 17.24
CA TYR A 181 6.18 -6.23 16.01
C TYR A 181 6.53 -7.62 15.48
N VAL A 182 5.60 -8.19 14.71
CA VAL A 182 5.80 -9.44 13.95
C VAL A 182 5.60 -9.13 12.46
N PRO A 183 6.65 -9.23 11.62
CA PRO A 183 6.51 -8.90 10.20
C PRO A 183 5.77 -10.00 9.44
N HIS A 184 4.75 -9.61 8.66
CA HIS A 184 4.07 -10.47 7.70
C HIS A 184 4.31 -9.96 6.28
N PHE A 185 5.15 -10.66 5.52
CA PHE A 185 5.30 -10.42 4.09
C PHE A 185 4.16 -11.09 3.35
N VAL A 186 3.40 -10.30 2.58
CA VAL A 186 2.17 -10.72 1.93
C VAL A 186 2.07 -10.11 0.53
N THR A 187 1.42 -10.84 -0.37
CA THR A 187 1.00 -10.34 -1.68
C THR A 187 -0.12 -9.31 -1.55
N ALA A 188 -0.40 -8.55 -2.62
CA ALA A 188 -1.53 -7.62 -2.67
C ALA A 188 -2.88 -8.30 -2.34
N ARG A 189 -3.09 -9.53 -2.84
CA ARG A 189 -4.28 -10.35 -2.56
C ARG A 189 -4.40 -10.69 -1.08
N GLU A 190 -3.33 -11.19 -0.49
CA GLU A 190 -3.29 -11.58 0.92
C GLU A 190 -3.46 -10.37 1.84
N MET A 191 -2.81 -9.23 1.52
CA MET A 191 -3.01 -7.97 2.24
C MET A 191 -4.49 -7.59 2.29
N VAL A 192 -5.18 -7.62 1.14
CA VAL A 192 -6.61 -7.28 1.07
C VAL A 192 -7.46 -8.28 1.84
N ASN A 193 -7.13 -9.57 1.81
CA ASN A 193 -7.85 -10.55 2.64
C ASN A 193 -7.72 -10.26 4.13
N ILE A 194 -6.53 -9.88 4.60
CA ILE A 194 -6.28 -9.50 5.99
C ILE A 194 -7.05 -8.21 6.34
N ILE A 195 -7.09 -7.23 5.43
CA ILE A 195 -7.91 -6.01 5.60
C ILE A 195 -9.39 -6.36 5.74
N LEU A 196 -9.91 -7.27 4.91
CA LEU A 196 -11.30 -7.71 4.97
C LEU A 196 -11.61 -8.48 6.26
N ALA A 197 -10.70 -9.37 6.69
CA ALA A 197 -10.81 -10.06 7.97
C ALA A 197 -10.82 -9.05 9.14
N ALA A 198 -10.00 -8.01 9.08
CA ALA A 198 -10.02 -6.92 10.05
C ALA A 198 -11.37 -6.17 10.08
N CYS A 199 -11.95 -5.87 8.91
CA CYS A 199 -13.28 -5.23 8.83
C CYS A 199 -14.37 -6.10 9.48
N ASP A 200 -14.25 -7.42 9.38
CA ASP A 200 -15.16 -8.38 10.00
C ASP A 200 -14.84 -8.66 11.48
N GLY A 201 -13.88 -7.95 12.07
CA GLY A 201 -13.55 -8.05 13.50
C GLY A 201 -12.78 -9.33 13.86
N ARG A 202 -12.07 -9.94 12.91
CA ARG A 202 -11.21 -11.10 13.20
C ARG A 202 -10.04 -10.69 14.09
N GLU A 203 -9.68 -11.59 14.99
CA GLU A 203 -8.58 -11.43 15.95
C GLU A 203 -7.50 -12.49 15.71
N GLY A 204 -6.39 -12.38 16.45
CA GLY A 204 -5.28 -13.34 16.37
C GLY A 204 -4.24 -12.99 15.31
N ASN A 205 -3.60 -14.02 14.76
CA ASN A 205 -2.48 -13.87 13.84
C ASN A 205 -2.99 -13.48 12.44
N PRO A 206 -2.62 -12.30 11.88
CA PRO A 206 -3.09 -11.88 10.56
C PRO A 206 -2.68 -12.85 9.45
N GLY A 207 -1.61 -13.62 9.63
CA GLY A 207 -1.17 -14.65 8.68
C GLY A 207 -2.20 -15.76 8.43
N GLU A 208 -3.12 -16.02 9.37
CA GLU A 208 -4.18 -17.02 9.22
C GLU A 208 -5.27 -16.59 8.23
N PHE A 209 -5.34 -15.29 7.92
CA PHE A 209 -6.36 -14.71 7.04
C PHE A 209 -5.86 -14.46 5.62
N ARG A 210 -4.72 -15.03 5.21
CA ARG A 210 -4.15 -14.87 3.86
C ARG A 210 -5.09 -15.30 2.73
N ASP A 211 -5.98 -16.26 2.99
CA ASP A 211 -6.95 -16.81 2.03
C ASP A 211 -8.43 -16.56 2.43
N TYR A 212 -8.69 -15.49 3.20
CA TYR A 212 -10.00 -15.21 3.80
C TYR A 212 -11.16 -15.14 2.78
N ARG A 213 -11.11 -14.22 1.81
CA ARG A 213 -12.17 -14.02 0.80
C ARG A 213 -11.71 -14.37 -0.62
N PHE A 214 -10.54 -13.90 -1.01
CA PHE A 214 -9.96 -14.10 -2.34
C PHE A 214 -8.92 -15.21 -2.31
N ARG A 215 -9.14 -16.26 -3.12
CA ARG A 215 -8.23 -17.42 -3.21
C ARG A 215 -7.50 -17.44 -4.54
N LEU A 216 -6.38 -18.14 -4.59
CA LEU A 216 -5.69 -18.41 -5.85
C LEU A 216 -6.61 -19.21 -6.78
N ILE A 217 -6.60 -18.89 -8.08
CA ILE A 217 -7.38 -19.60 -9.10
C ILE A 217 -6.93 -21.06 -9.19
N ARG A 218 -5.64 -21.31 -8.99
CA ARG A 218 -5.05 -22.64 -8.90
C ARG A 218 -4.37 -22.77 -7.56
N THR A 219 -4.68 -23.83 -6.82
CA THR A 219 -3.88 -24.21 -5.66
C THR A 219 -2.46 -24.50 -6.15
N PRO A 220 -1.42 -23.93 -5.53
CA PRO A 220 -0.04 -24.31 -5.85
C PRO A 220 0.06 -25.83 -5.77
N ARG A 221 0.57 -26.47 -6.83
CA ARG A 221 0.95 -27.88 -6.72
C ARG A 221 1.99 -27.94 -5.61
N GLY A 222 1.78 -28.81 -4.62
CA GLY A 222 2.66 -28.93 -3.46
C GLY A 222 4.11 -28.96 -3.91
N VAL A 223 4.92 -28.10 -3.29
CA VAL A 223 6.38 -28.19 -3.30
C VAL A 223 6.77 -29.09 -2.15
#